data_AF-A0A350LWK9-F1
#
_entry.id   AF-A0A350LWK9-F1
#
_cell.length_a   1.000
_cell.length_b   1.000
_cell.length_c   1.000
_cell.angle_alpha   90.00
_cell.angle_beta   90.00
_cell.angle_gamma   90.00
#
_symmetry.space_group_name_H-M   'P 1'
#
loop_
_entity.id
_entity.type
_entity.pdbx_description
1 polymer ?
#
loop_
_entity_poly.entity_id
_entity_poly.type
_entity_poly.pdbx_seq_one_letter_code
_entity_poly.pdbx_strand_id
1 'polypeptide(L)'
;GQHLDLIGAYRPDMREADDEALCRARLFVDSIDTTVGHIGEIEIPLSAGTISRDDIVADFYDPRAFQRLSNDEITLFKNGGGAHLDLMT
;
A
#
# COMPACT_ATOMS: atom_id res chain seq x y z
N GLY A 1 -2.19 -10.46 -15.04
CA GLY A 1 -1.93 -9.42 -14.04
C GLY A 1 -0.81 -9.85 -13.12
N GLN A 2 -0.21 -8.91 -12.39
CA GLN A 2 0.94 -9.13 -11.51
C GLN A 2 0.58 -8.73 -10.08
N HIS A 3 1.21 -9.36 -9.10
CA HIS A 3 1.20 -8.91 -7.70
C HIS A 3 2.60 -8.42 -7.32
N LEU A 4 2.66 -7.29 -6.61
CA LEU A 4 3.87 -6.70 -6.08
C LEU A 4 3.73 -6.59 -4.56
N ASP A 5 4.69 -7.16 -3.85
CA ASP A 5 4.86 -6.99 -2.40
C ASP A 5 5.99 -6.01 -2.15
N LEU A 6 5.68 -4.83 -1.65
CA LEU A 6 6.66 -3.80 -1.30
C LEU A 6 6.86 -3.80 0.22
N ILE A 7 8.04 -4.19 0.67
CA ILE A 7 8.32 -4.46 2.09
C ILE A 7 9.46 -3.57 2.62
N GLY A 8 10.42 -3.20 1.78
CA GLY A 8 11.66 -2.54 2.19
C GLY A 8 11.52 -1.07 2.63
N ALA A 9 10.54 -0.32 2.13
CA ALA A 9 10.35 1.09 2.55
C ALA A 9 9.68 1.20 3.94
N TYR A 10 10.39 1.71 4.96
CA TYR A 10 9.87 1.88 6.34
C TYR A 10 10.02 3.31 6.89
N ARG A 11 10.47 4.25 6.08
CA ARG A 11 10.65 5.66 6.47
C ARG A 11 9.84 6.60 5.56
N PRO A 12 9.53 7.82 6.01
CA PRO A 12 8.80 8.81 5.19
C PRO A 12 9.54 9.22 3.90
N ASP A 13 10.85 9.05 3.85
CA ASP A 13 11.71 9.45 2.72
C ASP A 13 12.10 8.27 1.80
N MET A 14 11.57 7.06 2.05
CA MET A 14 11.91 5.85 1.30
C MET A 14 10.78 5.40 0.39
N ARG A 15 11.16 4.90 -0.79
CA ARG A 15 10.30 4.25 -1.77
C ARG A 15 11.07 3.21 -2.58
N GLU A 16 10.39 2.15 -2.99
CA GLU A 16 10.90 1.04 -3.81
C GLU A 16 10.31 1.07 -5.23
N ALA A 17 9.12 1.64 -5.40
CA ALA A 17 8.42 1.74 -6.67
C ALA A 17 8.26 3.19 -7.14
N ASP A 18 8.09 3.37 -8.45
CA ASP A 18 7.81 4.66 -9.07
C ASP A 18 6.30 4.97 -9.11
N ASP A 19 5.95 6.20 -9.48
CA ASP A 19 4.56 6.67 -9.53
C ASP A 19 3.72 5.86 -10.55
N GLU A 20 4.34 5.42 -11.64
CA GLU A 20 3.70 4.61 -12.66
C GLU A 20 3.22 3.26 -12.11
N ALA A 21 4.02 2.62 -11.26
CA ALA A 21 3.64 1.38 -10.61
C ALA A 21 2.40 1.56 -9.71
N LEU A 22 2.34 2.66 -8.96
CA LEU A 22 1.20 2.95 -8.09
C LEU A 22 -0.06 3.30 -8.88
N CYS A 23 0.05 4.15 -9.91
CA CYS A 23 -1.09 4.55 -10.74
C CYS A 23 -1.72 3.38 -11.51
N ARG A 24 -0.94 2.35 -11.83
CA ARG A 24 -1.41 1.17 -12.58
C ARG A 24 -1.98 0.07 -11.71
N ALA A 25 -1.69 0.07 -10.41
CA ALA A 25 -2.04 -1.00 -9.51
C ALA A 25 -3.27 -0.66 -8.67
N ARG A 26 -4.02 -1.68 -8.26
CA ARG A 26 -4.93 -1.56 -7.12
C ARG A 26 -4.12 -1.65 -5.83
N LEU A 27 -4.25 -0.62 -4.99
CA LEU A 27 -3.36 -0.37 -3.86
C LEU A 27 -3.95 -0.93 -2.57
N PHE A 28 -3.11 -1.66 -1.84
CA PHE A 28 -3.44 -2.24 -0.55
C PHE A 28 -2.29 -1.97 0.42
N VAL A 29 -2.60 -1.84 1.70
CA VAL A 29 -1.59 -1.65 2.76
C VAL A 29 -1.80 -2.68 3.87
N ASP A 30 -0.81 -2.91 4.72
CA ASP A 30 -0.98 -3.76 5.90
C ASP A 30 -1.95 -3.13 6.91
N SER A 31 -1.73 -1.86 7.21
CA SER A 31 -2.57 -1.02 8.06
C SER A 31 -2.54 0.41 7.54
N ILE A 32 -3.73 1.00 7.38
CA ILE A 32 -3.88 2.41 7.02
C ILE A 32 -3.19 3.28 8.08
N ASP A 33 -3.38 2.97 9.36
CA ASP A 33 -2.94 3.78 10.49
C ASP A 33 -1.41 3.85 10.62
N THR A 34 -0.68 2.82 10.17
CA THR A 34 0.79 2.78 10.25
C THR A 34 1.47 3.09 8.94
N THR A 35 0.73 3.13 7.82
CA THR A 35 1.31 3.37 6.48
C THR A 35 1.04 4.78 5.98
N VAL A 36 -0.20 5.25 6.01
CA VAL A 36 -0.58 6.59 5.55
C VAL A 36 -0.05 7.63 6.54
N GLY A 37 0.63 8.68 6.06
CA GLY A 37 1.30 9.67 6.92
C GLY A 37 2.66 9.25 7.47
N HIS A 38 3.10 8.01 7.24
CA HIS A 38 4.30 7.44 7.87
C HIS A 38 5.32 6.91 6.88
N ILE A 39 4.88 6.32 5.76
CA ILE A 39 5.75 5.58 4.85
C ILE A 39 5.82 6.27 3.49
N GLY A 40 7.03 6.55 3.01
CA GLY A 40 7.27 7.34 1.81
C GLY A 40 6.65 6.75 0.54
N GLU A 41 6.55 5.42 0.45
CA GLU A 41 5.89 4.73 -0.67
C GLU A 41 4.45 5.22 -0.89
N ILE A 42 3.74 5.62 0.17
CA ILE A 42 2.36 6.11 0.10
C ILE A 42 2.29 7.62 0.32
N GLU A 43 3.06 8.15 1.26
CA GLU A 43 2.97 9.56 1.65
C GLU A 43 3.50 10.52 0.58
N ILE A 44 4.60 10.17 -0.09
CA ILE A 44 5.18 11.00 -1.17
C ILE A 44 4.18 11.16 -2.33
N PRO A 45 3.60 10.10 -2.90
CA PRO A 45 2.66 10.24 -4.02
C PRO A 45 1.31 10.83 -3.60
N LEU A 46 0.86 10.65 -2.35
CA LEU A 46 -0.30 11.40 -1.81
C LEU A 46 -0.03 12.90 -1.75
N SER A 47 1.12 13.29 -1.19
CA SER A 47 1.54 14.70 -1.09
C SER A 47 1.74 15.35 -2.46
N ALA A 48 2.19 14.57 -3.46
CA ALA A 48 2.35 15.02 -4.84
C ALA A 48 1.03 15.07 -5.63
N GLY A 49 -0.05 14.46 -5.11
CA GLY A 49 -1.33 14.32 -5.81
C GLY A 49 -1.29 13.28 -6.95
N THR A 50 -0.27 12.44 -7.00
CA THR A 50 -0.16 11.31 -7.94
C THR A 50 -1.25 10.27 -7.68
N ILE A 51 -1.52 10.01 -6.39
CA ILE A 51 -2.66 9.23 -5.92
C ILE A 51 -3.44 10.04 -4.88
N SER A 52 -4.67 9.62 -4.63
CA SER A 52 -5.54 10.12 -3.58
C SER A 52 -5.73 9.06 -2.48
N ARG A 53 -6.27 9.49 -1.34
CA ARG A 53 -6.58 8.57 -0.24
C ARG A 53 -7.57 7.47 -0.66
N ASP A 54 -8.46 7.77 -1.59
CA ASP A 54 -9.50 6.86 -2.07
C ASP A 54 -8.94 5.77 -3.03
N ASP A 55 -7.72 5.95 -3.53
CA ASP A 55 -7.03 4.94 -4.35
C ASP A 55 -6.50 3.76 -3.52
N ILE A 56 -6.36 3.94 -2.19
CA ILE A 56 -5.99 2.87 -1.25
C ILE A 56 -7.25 2.08 -0.89
N VAL A 57 -7.37 0.89 -1.47
CA VAL A 57 -8.60 0.09 -1.50
C VAL A 57 -8.95 -0.48 -0.13
N ALA A 58 -7.97 -1.09 0.54
CA ALA A 58 -8.18 -1.78 1.82
C ALA A 58 -6.86 -2.01 2.55
N ASP A 59 -6.99 -2.30 3.84
CA ASP A 59 -5.95 -2.90 4.66
C ASP A 59 -6.42 -4.24 5.25
N PHE A 60 -5.61 -4.85 6.13
CA PHE A 60 -5.98 -6.14 6.73
C PHE A 60 -7.23 -6.10 7.62
N TYR A 61 -7.73 -4.92 7.97
CA TYR A 61 -8.93 -4.75 8.79
C TYR A 61 -10.23 -4.68 7.95
N ASP A 62 -10.14 -4.64 6.62
CA ASP A 62 -11.27 -4.81 5.70
C ASP A 62 -11.03 -5.95 4.68
N PRO A 63 -11.15 -7.22 5.11
CA PRO A 63 -10.90 -8.37 4.23
C PRO A 63 -11.94 -8.52 3.11
N ARG A 64 -13.08 -7.82 3.16
CA ARG A 64 -14.10 -7.88 2.09
C ARG A 64 -13.68 -7.02 0.90
N ALA A 65 -13.01 -5.91 1.16
CA ALA A 65 -12.45 -5.05 0.13
C ALA A 65 -11.04 -5.52 -0.32
N PHE A 66 -10.32 -6.25 0.54
CA PHE A 66 -8.98 -6.79 0.28
C PHE A 66 -9.01 -8.00 -0.68
N GLN A 67 -9.41 -7.78 -1.93
CA GLN A 67 -9.48 -8.84 -2.95
C GLN A 67 -9.11 -8.36 -4.35
N ARG A 68 -8.42 -9.25 -5.07
CA ARG A 68 -8.25 -9.19 -6.52
C ARG A 68 -9.60 -9.44 -7.20
N LEU A 69 -9.90 -8.66 -8.23
CA LEU A 69 -11.16 -8.73 -8.98
C LEU A 69 -11.00 -9.34 -10.37
N SER A 70 -9.78 -9.39 -10.93
CA SER A 70 -9.53 -10.08 -12.20
C SER A 70 -8.12 -10.65 -12.33
N ASN A 71 -7.96 -11.58 -13.28
CA ASN A 71 -6.65 -12.15 -13.62
C ASN A 71 -5.70 -11.14 -14.24
N ASP A 72 -6.20 -10.12 -14.94
CA ASP A 72 -5.39 -9.13 -15.67
C ASP A 72 -4.91 -7.99 -14.79
N GLU A 73 -5.55 -7.79 -13.64
CA GLU A 73 -5.27 -6.72 -12.69
C GLU A 73 -3.82 -6.73 -12.17
N ILE A 74 -3.24 -5.54 -11.99
CA ILE A 74 -2.02 -5.34 -11.21
C ILE A 74 -2.43 -4.94 -9.80
N THR A 75 -1.86 -5.59 -8.79
CA THR A 75 -2.11 -5.29 -7.38
C THR A 75 -0.78 -5.00 -6.70
N LEU A 76 -0.76 -3.98 -5.84
CA LEU A 76 0.41 -3.59 -5.07
C LEU A 76 0.04 -3.58 -3.60
N PHE A 77 0.73 -4.41 -2.82
CA PHE A 77 0.61 -4.43 -1.38
C PHE A 77 1.83 -3.75 -0.77
N LYS A 78 1.58 -2.80 0.14
CA LYS A 78 2.63 -2.14 0.91
C LYS A 78 2.55 -2.57 2.38
N ASN A 79 3.61 -3.20 2.87
CA ASN A 79 3.82 -3.37 4.30
C ASN A 79 4.56 -2.15 4.85
N GLY A 80 3.91 -1.35 5.71
CA GLY A 80 4.56 -0.26 6.45
C GLY A 80 5.25 -0.72 7.73
N GLY A 81 4.88 -1.91 8.22
CA GLY A 81 5.38 -2.48 9.46
C GLY A 81 4.69 -1.88 10.68
N GLY A 82 4.58 -2.67 11.75
CA GLY A 82 4.01 -2.19 13.01
C GLY A 82 3.81 -3.30 14.03
N ALA A 83 3.69 -2.89 15.29
CA ALA A 83 3.52 -3.80 16.43
C ALA A 83 2.29 -4.73 16.33
N HIS A 84 1.33 -4.36 15.48
CA HIS A 84 0.15 -5.19 15.17
C HIS A 84 0.52 -6.53 14.50
N LEU A 85 1.69 -6.63 13.86
CA LEU A 85 2.21 -7.87 13.28
C LEU A 85 3.12 -8.64 14.24
N ASP A 86 3.67 -7.98 15.26
CA ASP A 86 4.56 -8.59 16.25
C ASP A 86 3.77 -9.37 17.32
N LEU A 87 2.66 -8.78 17.79
CA LEU A 87 1.77 -9.39 18.77
C LEU A 87 0.53 -9.95 18.06
N MET A 88 0.66 -11.13 17.48
CA MET A 88 -0.47 -11.91 16.99
C MET A 88 -1.10 -12.67 18.17
N THR A 89 -2.33 -12.33 18.55
CA THR A 89 -3.14 -13.07 19.55
C THR A 89 -4.23 -13.90 18.88
#